data_AF-A0A927J7D3-F1
#
_entry.id   AF-A0A927J7D3-F1
#
_cell.length_a   1.000
_cell.length_b   1.000
_cell.length_c   1.000
_cell.angle_alpha   90.00
_cell.angle_beta   90.00
_cell.angle_gamma   90.00
#
_symmetry.space_group_name_H-M   'P 1'
#
loop_
_entity.id
_entity.type
_entity.pdbx_description
1 polymer ?
#
loop_
_entity_poly.entity_id
_entity_poly.type
_entity_poly.pdbx_seq_one_letter_code
_entity_poly.pdbx_strand_id
1 'polypeptide(L)'
;MKQASAIVIAMIICLVVGFFIGRSTIDTSTKIEYIKGNTITGSVSPNQFDPVKEEKPNIQYRDTGSVKYVNLPADTAAIIADWEMKRTYNLVAFDNKTQGKLELFPTIQFNRLSALDYNFTPVIERQTIYKTKVWQPFVSGSYSTLNYVGVGGGIFYHNLGFEYQYQKSLGNLGNGHLIGIKYKF
;
A
#
# COMPACT_ATOMS: atom_id res chain seq x y z
N MET A 1 55.28 0.37 -14.55
CA MET A 1 53.97 0.99 -14.85
C MET A 1 52.85 -0.03 -15.11
N LYS A 2 53.06 -1.10 -15.88
CA LYS A 2 51.98 -2.06 -16.24
C LYS A 2 51.35 -2.82 -15.04
N GLN A 3 52.14 -3.17 -14.02
CA GLN A 3 51.64 -3.93 -12.86
C GLN A 3 50.76 -3.09 -11.91
N ALA A 4 51.12 -1.82 -11.68
CA ALA A 4 50.33 -0.93 -10.83
C ALA A 4 48.95 -0.64 -11.44
N SER A 5 48.89 -0.42 -12.77
CA SER A 5 47.61 -0.25 -13.48
C SER A 5 46.73 -1.50 -13.44
N ALA A 6 47.33 -2.70 -13.53
CA ALA A 6 46.57 -3.96 -13.43
C ALA A 6 45.96 -4.18 -12.03
N ILE A 7 46.69 -3.83 -10.97
CA ILE A 7 46.21 -3.94 -9.58
C ILE A 7 45.03 -2.99 -9.33
N VAL A 8 45.11 -1.76 -9.84
CA VAL A 8 44.01 -0.78 -9.73
C VAL A 8 42.76 -1.24 -10.47
N ILE A 9 42.91 -1.79 -11.68
CA ILE A 9 41.78 -2.35 -12.45
C ILE A 9 41.15 -3.52 -11.70
N ALA A 10 41.96 -4.42 -11.12
CA ALA A 10 41.45 -5.55 -10.34
C ALA A 10 40.67 -5.09 -9.09
N MET A 11 41.14 -4.06 -8.38
CA MET A 11 40.40 -3.50 -7.23
C MET A 11 39.05 -2.90 -7.63
N ILE A 12 38.98 -2.20 -8.76
CA ILE A 12 37.72 -1.64 -9.28
C ILE A 12 36.75 -2.77 -9.64
N ILE A 13 37.22 -3.83 -10.29
CA ILE A 13 36.39 -5.00 -10.62
C ILE A 13 35.87 -5.66 -9.34
N CYS A 14 36.71 -5.86 -8.32
CA CYS A 14 36.27 -6.42 -7.04
C CYS A 14 35.22 -5.56 -6.34
N LEU A 15 35.35 -4.23 -6.38
CA LEU A 15 34.35 -3.32 -5.82
C LEU A 15 33.02 -3.37 -6.58
N VAL A 16 33.06 -3.40 -7.91
CA VAL A 16 31.86 -3.51 -8.75
C VAL A 16 31.16 -4.85 -8.50
N VAL A 17 31.90 -5.95 -8.50
CA VAL A 17 31.35 -7.29 -8.23
C VAL A 17 30.79 -7.36 -6.80
N GLY A 18 31.50 -6.83 -5.80
CA GLY A 18 31.03 -6.76 -4.41
C GLY A 18 29.74 -5.94 -4.26
N PHE A 19 29.61 -4.83 -5.00
CA PHE A 19 28.40 -4.00 -5.01
C PHE A 19 27.20 -4.73 -5.61
N PHE A 20 27.38 -5.40 -6.75
CA PHE A 20 26.30 -6.17 -7.39
C PHE A 20 25.88 -7.40 -6.55
N ILE A 21 26.84 -8.12 -5.97
CA ILE A 21 26.55 -9.23 -5.05
C ILE A 21 25.80 -8.73 -3.81
N GLY A 22 26.23 -7.59 -3.24
CA GLY A 22 25.57 -6.98 -2.08
C GLY A 22 24.13 -6.56 -2.37
N ARG A 23 23.83 -6.07 -3.58
CA ARG A 23 22.46 -5.69 -3.97
C ARG A 23 21.58 -6.89 -4.30
N SER A 24 22.13 -7.93 -4.94
CA SER A 24 21.40 -9.17 -5.25
C SER A 24 21.10 -10.02 -4.01
N THR A 25 21.71 -9.69 -2.87
CA THR A 25 21.61 -10.44 -1.61
C THR A 25 20.30 -10.21 -0.85
N ILE A 26 19.54 -9.17 -1.18
CA ILE A 26 18.35 -8.77 -0.42
C ILE A 26 17.11 -8.93 -1.30
N ASP A 27 16.20 -9.81 -0.88
CA ASP A 27 14.86 -9.87 -1.46
C ASP A 27 13.91 -9.00 -0.64
N THR A 28 13.05 -8.26 -1.34
CA THR A 28 12.14 -7.27 -0.77
C THR A 28 10.72 -7.69 -1.07
N SER A 29 10.03 -8.21 -0.06
CA SER A 29 8.60 -8.51 -0.16
C SER A 29 7.78 -7.36 0.42
N THR A 30 6.74 -6.96 -0.30
CA THR A 30 5.81 -5.92 0.12
C THR A 30 4.47 -6.54 0.49
N LYS A 31 4.03 -6.32 1.73
CA LYS A 31 2.67 -6.67 2.16
C LYS A 31 1.88 -5.38 2.36
N ILE A 32 0.78 -5.25 1.63
CA ILE A 32 -0.17 -4.13 1.75
C ILE A 32 -1.34 -4.62 2.60
N GLU A 33 -1.63 -3.91 3.68
CA GLU A 33 -2.76 -4.17 4.56
C GLU A 33 -3.64 -2.91 4.66
N TYR A 34 -4.95 -3.09 4.54
CA TYR A 34 -5.93 -2.02 4.69
C TYR A 34 -6.53 -2.08 6.10
N ILE A 35 -6.23 -1.09 6.92
CA ILE A 35 -6.65 -1.04 8.32
C ILE A 35 -7.76 0.00 8.46
N LYS A 36 -8.89 -0.40 9.03
CA LYS A 36 -9.98 0.53 9.35
C LYS A 36 -9.54 1.45 10.49
N GLY A 37 -9.60 2.75 10.26
CA GLY A 37 -9.40 3.77 11.28
C GLY A 37 -10.63 3.93 12.18
N ASN A 38 -10.51 4.82 13.16
CA ASN A 38 -11.62 5.16 14.04
C ASN A 38 -12.69 5.94 13.28
N THR A 39 -13.95 5.63 13.54
CA THR A 39 -15.08 6.38 12.97
C THR A 39 -15.11 7.80 13.53
N ILE A 40 -15.17 8.78 12.64
CA ILE A 40 -15.31 10.20 12.94
C ILE A 40 -16.77 10.58 12.71
N THR A 41 -17.38 11.17 13.71
CA THR A 41 -18.75 11.71 13.64
C THR A 41 -18.69 13.21 13.44
N GLY A 42 -19.48 13.75 12.53
CA GLY A 42 -19.56 15.19 12.31
C GLY A 42 -20.95 15.63 11.90
N SER A 43 -21.15 16.95 11.90
CA SER A 43 -22.38 17.61 11.48
C SER A 43 -22.01 18.82 10.64
N VAL A 44 -22.75 19.03 9.55
CA VAL A 44 -22.61 20.22 8.70
C VAL A 44 -23.59 21.29 9.17
N SER A 45 -23.10 22.52 9.31
CA SER A 45 -23.94 23.62 9.79
C SER A 45 -25.04 23.95 8.76
N PRO A 46 -26.29 24.20 9.19
CA PRO A 46 -27.39 24.56 8.29
C PRO A 46 -27.08 25.76 7.38
N ASN A 47 -26.23 26.68 7.85
CA ASN A 47 -25.87 27.90 7.13
C ASN A 47 -24.92 27.66 5.94
N GLN A 48 -24.46 26.42 5.75
CA GLN A 48 -23.55 26.06 4.66
C GLN A 48 -24.28 25.46 3.45
N PHE A 49 -25.60 25.30 3.53
CA PHE A 49 -26.41 24.74 2.45
C PHE A 49 -26.92 25.86 1.53
N ASP A 50 -26.15 26.18 0.49
CA ASP A 50 -26.59 27.09 -0.57
C ASP A 50 -27.19 26.31 -1.76
N PRO A 51 -28.43 26.60 -2.17
CA PRO A 51 -29.03 25.97 -3.34
C PRO A 51 -28.31 26.43 -4.60
N VAL A 52 -27.81 25.47 -5.39
CA VAL A 52 -27.11 25.76 -6.66
C VAL A 52 -28.09 26.19 -7.76
N LYS A 53 -29.32 25.68 -7.73
CA LYS A 53 -30.33 25.92 -8.75
C LYS A 53 -31.73 25.81 -8.13
N GLU A 54 -32.57 26.81 -8.37
CA GLU A 54 -34.00 26.78 -8.03
C GLU A 54 -34.79 27.09 -9.29
N GLU A 55 -35.64 26.15 -9.71
CA GLU A 55 -36.51 26.33 -10.88
C GLU A 55 -37.96 26.23 -10.44
N LYS A 56 -38.76 27.20 -10.87
CA LYS A 56 -40.21 27.11 -10.73
C LYS A 56 -40.75 26.26 -11.88
N PRO A 57 -41.65 25.30 -11.61
CA PRO A 57 -42.28 24.53 -12.66
C PRO A 57 -43.07 25.47 -13.59
N ASN A 58 -42.82 25.37 -14.90
CA ASN A 58 -43.58 26.10 -15.91
C ASN A 58 -44.66 25.18 -16.48
N ILE A 59 -45.87 25.27 -15.94
CA ILE A 59 -47.00 24.45 -16.38
C ILE A 59 -47.69 25.18 -17.55
N GLN A 60 -47.47 24.69 -18.77
CA GLN A 60 -48.09 25.23 -19.98
C GLN A 60 -49.23 24.30 -20.43
N TYR A 61 -50.45 24.84 -20.52
CA TYR A 61 -51.58 24.14 -21.13
C TYR A 61 -51.83 24.72 -22.52
N ARG A 62 -51.85 23.86 -23.55
CA ARG A 62 -52.15 24.24 -24.94
C ARG A 62 -53.57 23.82 -25.27
N ASP A 63 -54.50 24.75 -25.15
CA ASP A 63 -55.81 24.66 -25.80
C ASP A 63 -55.76 25.47 -27.10
N THR A 64 -56.42 25.00 -28.15
CA THR A 64 -56.27 25.41 -29.57
C THR A 64 -56.06 26.93 -29.76
N GLY A 65 -54.80 27.36 -29.87
CA GLY A 65 -54.39 28.69 -30.33
C GLY A 65 -53.63 29.58 -29.34
N SER A 66 -53.80 29.41 -28.02
CA SER A 66 -53.23 30.35 -27.02
C SER A 66 -52.69 29.62 -25.80
N VAL A 67 -51.43 29.89 -25.41
CA VAL A 67 -50.86 29.39 -24.16
C VAL A 67 -51.56 30.08 -22.99
N LYS A 68 -52.29 29.32 -22.18
CA LYS A 68 -52.84 29.79 -20.91
C LYS A 68 -52.07 29.16 -19.76
N TYR A 69 -51.57 29.99 -18.86
CA TYR A 69 -51.05 29.56 -17.57
C TYR A 69 -52.26 29.27 -16.66
N VAL A 70 -52.48 28.00 -16.34
CA VAL A 70 -53.55 27.58 -15.43
C VAL A 70 -52.89 27.06 -14.16
N ASN A 71 -53.19 27.70 -13.03
CA ASN A 71 -52.88 27.12 -11.73
C ASN A 71 -53.82 25.93 -11.54
N LEU A 72 -53.28 24.71 -11.51
CA LEU A 72 -54.04 23.53 -11.10
C LEU A 72 -54.62 23.79 -9.70
N PRO A 73 -55.87 23.38 -9.41
CA PRO A 73 -56.41 23.41 -8.06
C PRO A 73 -55.55 22.48 -7.20
N ALA A 74 -54.62 23.06 -6.47
CA ALA A 74 -53.72 22.36 -5.59
C ALA A 74 -54.38 22.27 -4.21
N ASP A 75 -54.37 21.08 -3.60
CA ASP A 75 -54.84 20.93 -2.22
C ASP A 75 -53.86 21.66 -1.30
N THR A 76 -54.16 22.92 -1.01
CA THR A 76 -53.31 23.81 -0.23
C THR A 76 -53.02 23.25 1.16
N ALA A 77 -53.99 22.55 1.77
CA ALA A 77 -53.81 21.97 3.10
C ALA A 77 -52.84 20.80 3.07
N ALA A 78 -52.97 19.90 2.09
CA ALA A 78 -52.05 18.78 1.92
C ALA A 78 -50.62 19.26 1.59
N ILE A 79 -50.48 20.30 0.77
CA ILE A 79 -49.18 20.87 0.40
C ILE A 79 -48.50 21.53 1.61
N ILE A 80 -49.23 22.29 2.42
CA ILE A 80 -48.69 22.91 3.63
C ILE A 80 -48.25 21.81 4.61
N ALA A 81 -49.10 20.80 4.84
CA ALA A 81 -48.77 19.69 5.73
C ALA A 81 -47.52 18.91 5.27
N ASP A 82 -47.36 18.70 3.96
CA ASP A 82 -46.20 18.04 3.38
C ASP A 82 -44.92 18.89 3.49
N TRP A 83 -45.05 20.21 3.26
CA TRP A 83 -43.95 21.17 3.33
C TRP A 83 -43.41 21.34 4.76
N GLU A 84 -44.29 21.34 5.76
CA GLU A 84 -43.90 21.44 7.18
C GLU A 84 -43.25 20.14 7.72
N MET A 85 -43.42 19.02 7.01
CA MET A 85 -42.92 17.72 7.44
C MET A 85 -41.38 17.68 7.49
N LYS A 86 -40.86 17.27 8.64
CA LYS A 86 -39.44 16.98 8.84
C LYS A 86 -39.16 15.53 8.48
N ARG A 87 -38.27 15.31 7.51
CA ARG A 87 -37.87 13.98 7.04
C ARG A 87 -36.40 13.74 7.33
N THR A 88 -36.08 12.62 7.96
CA THR A 88 -34.69 12.20 8.21
C THR A 88 -34.42 10.92 7.45
N TYR A 89 -33.30 10.88 6.73
CA TYR A 89 -32.88 9.73 5.95
C TYR A 89 -31.61 9.13 6.52
N ASN A 90 -31.38 7.86 6.22
CA ASN A 90 -30.11 7.18 6.46
C ASN A 90 -29.64 6.61 5.13
N LEU A 91 -28.47 7.06 4.67
CA LEU A 91 -27.89 6.59 3.42
C LEU A 91 -26.39 6.33 3.59
N VAL A 92 -25.91 5.31 2.89
CA VAL A 92 -24.49 4.99 2.81
C VAL A 92 -23.97 5.50 1.48
N ALA A 93 -23.11 6.53 1.52
CA ALA A 93 -22.56 7.12 0.31
C ALA A 93 -21.56 6.17 -0.38
N PHE A 94 -20.73 5.49 0.42
CA PHE A 94 -19.85 4.42 -0.02
C PHE A 94 -19.44 3.54 1.17
N ASP A 95 -19.20 2.26 0.90
CA ASP A 95 -18.59 1.29 1.82
C ASP A 95 -17.66 0.39 1.02
N ASN A 96 -16.38 0.78 0.93
CA ASN A 96 -15.39 0.07 0.14
C ASN A 96 -14.05 -0.05 0.89
N LYS A 97 -13.21 -0.97 0.42
CA LYS A 97 -11.94 -1.29 1.08
C LYS A 97 -10.86 -0.22 0.94
N THR A 98 -11.00 0.73 0.01
CA THR A 98 -9.95 1.72 -0.31
C THR A 98 -10.22 3.09 0.30
N GLN A 99 -11.47 3.53 0.29
CA GLN A 99 -11.95 4.82 0.80
C GLN A 99 -12.63 4.69 2.17
N GLY A 100 -13.00 3.48 2.57
CA GLY A 100 -13.68 3.20 3.84
C GLY A 100 -15.19 3.31 3.74
N LYS A 101 -15.85 3.77 4.81
CA LYS A 101 -17.30 3.83 4.91
C LYS A 101 -17.78 5.23 5.26
N LEU A 102 -18.70 5.79 4.50
CA LEU A 102 -19.36 7.07 4.79
C LEU A 102 -20.87 6.87 4.88
N GLU A 103 -21.42 7.13 6.06
CA GLU A 103 -22.86 7.16 6.33
C GLU A 103 -23.28 8.61 6.49
N LEU A 104 -24.40 8.97 5.87
CA LEU A 104 -24.96 10.31 5.87
C LEU A 104 -26.39 10.26 6.43
N PHE A 105 -26.72 11.23 7.25
CA PHE A 105 -28.03 11.37 7.91
C PHE A 105 -28.65 12.73 7.57
N PRO A 106 -29.06 12.97 6.32
CA PRO A 106 -29.67 14.24 5.95
C PRO A 106 -31.05 14.38 6.57
N THR A 107 -31.36 15.59 7.01
CA THR A 107 -32.68 16.00 7.47
C THR A 107 -33.21 17.09 6.55
N ILE A 108 -34.40 16.90 6.02
CA ILE A 108 -35.10 17.82 5.12
C ILE A 108 -36.33 18.37 5.82
N GLN A 109 -36.50 19.69 5.79
CA GLN A 109 -37.69 20.37 6.29
C GLN A 109 -37.95 21.62 5.43
N PHE A 110 -39.22 21.99 5.22
CA PHE A 110 -39.58 23.13 4.38
C PHE A 110 -39.04 23.02 2.95
N ASN A 111 -38.93 21.78 2.44
CA ASN A 111 -38.29 21.42 1.17
C ASN A 111 -36.82 21.88 1.06
N ARG A 112 -36.13 22.04 2.19
CA ARG A 112 -34.72 22.41 2.25
C ARG A 112 -33.95 21.42 3.11
N LEU A 113 -32.69 21.16 2.75
CA LEU A 113 -31.78 20.41 3.59
C LEU A 113 -31.49 21.25 4.84
N SER A 114 -31.95 20.79 6.00
CA SER A 114 -31.85 21.52 7.26
C SER A 114 -30.66 21.08 8.10
N ALA A 115 -30.23 19.82 7.99
CA ALA A 115 -29.06 19.28 8.67
C ALA A 115 -28.47 18.11 7.89
N LEU A 116 -27.17 17.89 8.02
CA LEU A 116 -26.49 16.72 7.48
C LEU A 116 -25.45 16.25 8.50
N ASP A 117 -25.80 15.18 9.22
CA ASP A 117 -24.83 14.48 10.06
C ASP A 117 -24.15 13.38 9.26
N TYR A 118 -22.93 13.02 9.65
CA TYR A 118 -22.19 11.96 8.98
C TYR A 118 -21.33 11.15 9.94
N ASN A 119 -21.19 9.86 9.62
CA ASN A 119 -20.19 8.98 10.22
C ASN A 119 -19.22 8.54 9.13
N PHE A 120 -17.95 8.92 9.27
CA PHE A 120 -16.90 8.55 8.34
C PHE A 120 -15.88 7.61 9.01
N THR A 121 -15.74 6.41 8.47
CA THR A 121 -14.74 5.43 8.91
C THR A 121 -13.66 5.34 7.83
N PRO A 122 -12.52 6.02 7.98
CA PRO A 122 -11.45 6.00 7.00
C PRO A 122 -10.76 4.63 6.96
N VAL A 123 -10.12 4.34 5.84
CA VAL A 123 -9.19 3.21 5.72
C VAL A 123 -7.78 3.75 5.50
N ILE A 124 -6.83 3.21 6.25
CA ILE A 124 -5.41 3.55 6.17
C ILE A 124 -4.68 2.39 5.51
N GLU A 125 -3.93 2.68 4.45
CA GLU A 125 -3.04 1.72 3.82
C GLU A 125 -1.74 1.61 4.62
N ARG A 126 -1.42 0.40 5.06
CA ARG A 126 -0.15 0.08 5.72
C ARG A 126 0.67 -0.80 4.82
N GLN A 127 1.81 -0.28 4.38
CA GLN A 127 2.81 -1.04 3.65
C GLN A 127 3.88 -1.53 4.64
N THR A 128 4.06 -2.84 4.75
CA THR A 128 5.17 -3.43 5.50
C THR A 128 6.18 -4.02 4.51
N ILE A 129 7.43 -3.56 4.60
CA ILE A 129 8.53 -3.98 3.73
C ILE A 129 9.37 -4.99 4.50
N TYR A 130 9.38 -6.24 4.04
CA TYR A 130 10.22 -7.30 4.60
C TYR A 130 11.49 -7.42 3.74
N LYS A 131 12.65 -7.25 4.38
CA LYS A 131 13.96 -7.46 3.75
C LYS A 131 14.53 -8.78 4.23
N THR A 132 14.63 -9.77 3.35
CA THR A 132 15.24 -11.05 3.68
C THR A 132 16.57 -11.20 2.95
N LYS A 133 17.58 -11.70 3.66
CA LYS A 133 18.92 -11.89 3.09
C LYS A 133 18.98 -13.26 2.41
N VAL A 134 18.82 -13.26 1.09
CA VAL A 134 18.79 -14.46 0.24
C VAL A 134 20.18 -15.04 0.02
N TRP A 135 21.19 -14.20 -0.25
CA TRP A 135 22.56 -14.65 -0.47
C TRP A 135 23.48 -14.24 0.68
N GLN A 136 24.18 -15.16 1.31
CA GLN A 136 25.05 -14.84 2.45
C GLN A 136 26.46 -15.35 2.18
N PRO A 137 27.39 -14.49 1.70
CA PRO A 137 28.78 -14.88 1.57
C PRO A 137 29.38 -15.10 2.96
N PHE A 138 30.29 -16.06 3.06
CA PHE A 138 31.06 -16.32 4.27
C PHE A 138 32.49 -16.70 3.92
N VAL A 139 33.39 -16.53 4.88
CA VAL A 139 34.76 -17.01 4.82
C VAL A 139 34.91 -18.18 5.78
N SER A 140 35.82 -19.11 5.47
CA SER A 140 36.07 -20.26 6.30
C SER A 140 37.55 -20.55 6.46
N GLY A 141 37.89 -21.00 7.66
CA GLY A 141 39.19 -21.56 8.00
C GLY A 141 38.98 -22.94 8.58
N SER A 142 39.84 -23.88 8.22
CA SER A 142 39.83 -25.23 8.77
C SER A 142 41.23 -25.69 9.13
N TYR A 143 41.31 -26.56 10.13
CA TYR A 143 42.53 -27.30 10.47
C TYR A 143 42.17 -28.77 10.60
N SER A 144 42.94 -29.64 9.95
CA SER A 144 42.75 -31.08 9.97
C SER A 144 43.85 -31.74 10.79
N THR A 145 43.49 -32.79 11.54
CA THR A 145 44.42 -33.66 12.26
C THR A 145 45.42 -34.37 11.34
N LEU A 146 45.18 -34.35 10.02
CA LEU A 146 46.10 -34.80 8.98
C LEU A 146 47.14 -33.74 8.56
N ASN A 147 47.38 -32.71 9.39
CA ASN A 147 48.30 -31.60 9.12
C ASN A 147 47.94 -30.78 7.86
N TYR A 148 46.66 -30.47 7.68
CA TYR A 148 46.19 -29.53 6.66
C TYR A 148 45.64 -28.26 7.29
N VAL A 149 46.00 -27.11 6.72
CA VAL A 149 45.32 -25.84 6.95
C VAL A 149 44.51 -25.49 5.72
N GLY A 150 43.22 -25.23 5.92
CA GLY A 150 42.30 -24.79 4.88
C GLY A 150 41.91 -23.34 5.05
N VAL A 151 41.88 -22.60 3.94
CA VAL A 151 41.23 -21.29 3.85
C VAL A 151 40.31 -21.31 2.64
N GLY A 152 39.11 -20.79 2.83
CA GLY A 152 38.10 -20.78 1.80
C GLY A 152 36.98 -19.80 2.07
N GLY A 153 35.93 -20.00 1.31
CA GLY A 153 34.73 -19.22 1.41
C GLY A 153 33.61 -19.87 0.65
N GLY A 154 32.42 -19.35 0.87
CA GLY A 154 31.23 -19.88 0.28
C GLY A 154 30.10 -18.90 0.34
N ILE A 155 28.94 -19.41 -0.05
CA ILE A 155 27.74 -18.63 -0.25
C ILE A 155 26.56 -19.48 0.20
N PHE A 156 25.74 -18.93 1.09
CA PHE A 156 24.44 -19.47 1.42
C PHE A 156 23.36 -18.88 0.52
N TYR A 157 22.52 -19.73 -0.06
CA TYR A 157 21.20 -19.38 -0.55
C TYR A 157 20.17 -19.77 0.52
N HIS A 158 19.59 -18.78 1.18
CA HIS A 158 18.83 -18.98 2.42
C HIS A 158 19.61 -19.80 3.46
N ASN A 159 19.23 -21.07 3.64
CA ASN A 159 19.81 -21.97 4.63
C ASN A 159 20.77 -23.01 4.02
N LEU A 160 20.80 -23.15 2.68
CA LEU A 160 21.70 -24.08 2.00
C LEU A 160 22.93 -23.34 1.49
N GLY A 161 24.11 -23.82 1.83
CA GLY A 161 25.38 -23.21 1.47
C GLY A 161 26.28 -24.12 0.66
N PHE A 162 27.02 -23.50 -0.26
CA PHE A 162 28.13 -24.15 -0.96
C PHE A 162 29.43 -23.51 -0.51
N GLU A 163 30.42 -24.35 -0.27
CA GLU A 163 31.74 -23.95 0.19
C GLU A 163 32.81 -24.51 -0.74
N TYR A 164 33.82 -23.69 -0.99
CA TYR A 164 35.09 -24.15 -1.52
C TYR A 164 36.22 -23.73 -0.58
N GLN A 165 37.11 -24.67 -0.26
CA GLN A 165 38.32 -24.41 0.51
C GLN A 165 39.55 -24.95 -0.20
N TYR A 166 40.62 -24.16 -0.18
CA TYR A 166 41.96 -24.63 -0.55
C TYR A 166 42.68 -25.10 0.71
N GLN A 167 43.21 -26.32 0.67
CA GLN A 167 43.91 -26.96 1.78
C GLN A 167 45.39 -27.08 1.47
N LYS A 168 46.22 -26.46 2.30
CA LYS A 168 47.68 -26.57 2.22
C LYS A 168 48.16 -27.61 3.23
N SER A 169 48.96 -28.57 2.76
CA SER A 169 49.63 -29.50 3.68
C SER A 169 50.77 -28.78 4.40
N LEU A 170 50.91 -29.07 5.70
CA LEU A 170 52.03 -28.65 6.52
C LEU A 170 53.14 -29.72 6.62
N GLY A 171 52.96 -30.86 5.93
CA GLY A 171 53.94 -31.95 5.83
C GLY A 171 54.33 -32.26 4.38
N ASN A 172 54.81 -33.48 4.11
CA ASN A 172 55.25 -33.92 2.77
C ASN A 172 54.10 -34.37 1.84
N LEU A 173 52.86 -34.02 2.16
CA LEU A 173 51.69 -34.39 1.35
C LEU A 173 51.36 -33.26 0.35
N GLY A 174 50.67 -33.61 -0.74
CA GLY A 174 50.20 -32.65 -1.72
C GLY A 174 49.10 -31.73 -1.17
N ASN A 175 48.91 -30.58 -1.80
CA ASN A 175 47.79 -29.67 -1.52
C ASN A 175 46.47 -30.26 -1.98
N GLY A 176 45.38 -29.86 -1.33
CA GLY A 176 44.04 -30.38 -1.58
C GLY A 176 43.02 -29.27 -1.83
N HIS A 177 41.88 -29.67 -2.41
CA HIS A 177 40.72 -28.83 -2.60
C HIS A 177 39.53 -29.51 -1.92
N LEU A 178 38.76 -28.77 -1.15
CA LEU A 178 37.55 -29.25 -0.50
C LEU A 178 36.35 -28.49 -1.05
N ILE A 179 35.32 -29.25 -1.45
CA ILE A 179 34.01 -28.71 -1.79
C ILE A 179 33.04 -29.23 -0.73
N GLY A 180 32.32 -28.32 -0.09
CA GLY A 180 31.41 -28.62 1.00
C GLY A 180 29.99 -28.13 0.71
N ILE A 181 29.01 -28.89 1.18
CA ILE A 181 27.62 -28.42 1.30
C ILE A 181 27.39 -28.13 2.78
N LYS A 182 26.80 -26.97 3.08
CA LYS A 182 26.48 -26.52 4.45
C LYS A 182 24.98 -26.30 4.59
N TYR A 183 24.50 -26.51 5.81
CA TYR A 183 23.14 -26.16 6.19
C TYR A 183 23.17 -25.25 7.42
N LYS A 184 22.42 -24.14 7.37
CA LYS A 184 22.28 -23.17 8.43
C LYS A 184 20.92 -23.37 9.11
N PHE A 185 20.93 -23.70 10.39
CA PHE A 185 19.75 -23.81 11.24
C PHE A 185 19.54 -22.52 12.05
#